data_AF-A0A2H9SU72-F1
#
_entry.id   AF-A0A2H9SU72-F1
#
_cell.length_a   1.000
_cell.length_b   1.000
_cell.length_c   1.000
_cell.angle_alpha   90.00
_cell.angle_beta   90.00
_cell.angle_gamma   90.00
#
_symmetry.space_group_name_H-M   'P 1'
#
loop_
_entity.id
_entity.type
_entity.pdbx_description
1 polymer ?
#
loop_
_entity_poly.entity_id
_entity_poly.type
_entity_poly.pdbx_seq_one_letter_code
_entity_poly.pdbx_strand_id
1 'polypeptide(L)'
;MFAQEKNLEEKIQKNERKINELSIKMDAVDREVHALLNELNVTPDQLTQFVHTEKNFSEEDWAKLQEEQQKMHTKLQVELQSIRNPKEMQKRYAERVVQNHWLFVR
;
A
#
# COMPACT_ATOMS: atom_id res chain seq x y z
N MET A 1 31.91 -0.02 6.59
CA MET A 1 31.17 0.28 5.35
C MET A 1 30.55 -0.98 4.75
N PHE A 2 31.32 -2.02 4.42
CA PHE A 2 30.83 -3.27 3.79
C PHE A 2 29.74 -4.07 4.54
N ALA A 3 29.69 -4.01 5.88
CA ALA A 3 28.69 -4.75 6.66
C ALA A 3 27.27 -4.15 6.57
N GLN A 4 27.17 -2.82 6.39
CA GLN A 4 25.88 -2.15 6.22
C GLN A 4 25.30 -2.39 4.81
N GLU A 5 26.15 -2.48 3.80
CA GLU A 5 25.75 -2.82 2.43
C GLU A 5 25.20 -4.24 2.34
N LYS A 6 25.89 -5.24 2.90
CA LYS A 6 25.39 -6.63 2.97
C LYS A 6 24.03 -6.73 3.69
N ASN A 7 23.85 -6.01 4.79
CA ASN A 7 22.57 -6.01 5.53
C ASN A 7 21.43 -5.37 4.71
N LEU A 8 21.74 -4.34 3.93
CA LEU A 8 20.77 -3.71 3.03
C LEU A 8 20.37 -4.66 1.90
N GLU A 9 21.34 -5.34 1.31
CA GLU A 9 21.15 -6.24 0.17
C GLU A 9 20.33 -7.48 0.56
N GLU A 10 20.57 -8.03 1.75
CA GLU A 10 19.73 -9.09 2.33
C GLU A 10 18.28 -8.63 2.57
N LYS A 11 18.08 -7.38 3.04
CA LYS A 11 16.74 -6.81 3.23
C LYS A 11 16.03 -6.58 1.89
N ILE A 12 16.75 -6.12 0.87
CA ILE A 12 16.20 -5.93 -0.48
C ILE A 12 15.74 -7.28 -1.02
N GLN A 13 16.58 -8.31 -1.00
CA GLN A 13 16.19 -9.65 -1.47
C GLN A 13 15.01 -10.23 -0.68
N LYS A 14 14.97 -10.03 0.64
CA LYS A 14 13.83 -10.47 1.46
C LYS A 14 12.55 -9.76 1.07
N ASN A 15 12.61 -8.45 0.82
CA ASN A 15 11.47 -7.66 0.39
C ASN A 15 11.00 -8.06 -1.02
N GLU A 16 11.91 -8.28 -1.96
CA GLU A 16 11.59 -8.75 -3.31
C GLU A 16 10.87 -10.10 -3.29
N ARG A 17 11.35 -11.06 -2.48
CA ARG A 17 10.65 -12.33 -2.28
C ARG A 17 9.26 -12.13 -1.70
N LYS A 18 9.12 -11.24 -0.72
CA LYS A 18 7.82 -10.95 -0.11
C LYS A 18 6.85 -10.29 -1.08
N ILE A 19 7.34 -9.39 -1.93
CA ILE A 19 6.55 -8.77 -2.99
C ILE A 19 6.06 -9.84 -3.96
N ASN A 20 6.94 -10.72 -4.43
CA ASN A 20 6.55 -11.82 -5.33
C ASN A 20 5.52 -12.76 -4.70
N GLU A 21 5.71 -13.15 -3.43
CA GLU A 21 4.71 -13.94 -2.69
C GLU A 21 3.35 -13.24 -2.61
N LEU A 22 3.35 -11.93 -2.34
CA LEU A 22 2.13 -11.13 -2.25
C LEU A 22 1.46 -11.01 -3.62
N SER A 23 2.22 -10.81 -4.71
CA SER A 23 1.70 -10.77 -6.07
C SER A 23 1.02 -12.09 -6.45
N ILE A 24 1.65 -13.24 -6.17
CA ILE A 24 1.04 -14.55 -6.45
C ILE A 24 -0.26 -14.75 -5.67
N LYS A 25 -0.29 -14.33 -4.40
CA LYS A 25 -1.51 -14.39 -3.58
C LYS A 25 -2.61 -13.48 -4.12
N MET A 26 -2.25 -12.28 -4.56
CA MET A 26 -3.19 -11.35 -5.18
C MET A 26 -3.81 -11.97 -6.43
N ASP A 27 -2.99 -12.54 -7.32
CA ASP A 27 -3.48 -13.20 -8.54
C ASP A 27 -4.40 -14.39 -8.23
N ALA A 28 -4.12 -15.13 -7.16
CA ALA A 28 -4.99 -16.24 -6.73
C ALA A 28 -6.35 -15.74 -6.25
N VAL A 29 -6.36 -14.69 -5.41
CA VAL A 29 -7.60 -14.06 -4.94
C VAL A 29 -8.39 -13.49 -6.11
N ASP A 30 -7.74 -12.80 -7.06
CA ASP A 30 -8.40 -12.25 -8.24
C ASP A 30 -9.06 -13.36 -9.07
N ARG A 31 -8.41 -14.51 -9.23
CA ARG A 31 -9.01 -15.67 -9.92
C ARG A 31 -10.21 -16.22 -9.18
N GLU A 32 -10.14 -16.34 -7.86
CA GLU A 32 -11.25 -16.81 -7.03
C GLU A 32 -12.44 -15.84 -7.11
N VAL A 33 -12.19 -14.54 -7.05
CA VAL A 33 -13.20 -13.50 -7.23
C VAL A 33 -13.83 -13.61 -8.61
N HIS A 34 -13.03 -13.69 -9.67
CA HIS A 34 -13.57 -13.84 -11.03
C HIS A 34 -14.38 -15.12 -11.21
N ALA A 35 -13.97 -16.24 -10.62
CA ALA A 35 -14.72 -17.49 -10.65
C ALA A 35 -16.08 -17.33 -9.98
N LEU A 36 -16.12 -16.75 -8.77
CA LEU A 36 -17.35 -16.48 -8.03
C LEU A 36 -18.28 -15.54 -8.79
N LEU A 37 -17.75 -14.47 -9.38
CA LEU A 37 -18.54 -13.52 -10.18
C LEU A 37 -19.16 -14.19 -11.41
N ASN A 38 -18.41 -15.08 -12.07
CA ASN A 38 -18.92 -15.87 -13.19
C ASN A 38 -19.99 -16.87 -12.74
N GLU A 39 -19.81 -17.55 -11.61
CA GLU A 39 -20.83 -18.46 -11.04
C GLU A 39 -22.13 -17.71 -10.73
N LEU A 40 -22.02 -16.49 -10.22
CA LEU A 40 -23.17 -15.62 -9.92
C LEU A 40 -23.73 -14.92 -11.17
N ASN A 41 -23.08 -15.05 -12.33
CA ASN A 41 -23.43 -14.33 -13.57
C ASN A 41 -23.48 -12.80 -13.38
N VAL A 42 -22.65 -12.27 -12.48
CA VAL A 42 -22.57 -10.84 -12.17
C VAL A 42 -21.32 -10.24 -12.78
N THR A 43 -21.50 -9.16 -13.53
CA THR A 43 -20.37 -8.39 -14.07
C THR A 43 -19.81 -7.42 -13.03
N PRO A 44 -18.51 -7.08 -13.07
CA PRO A 44 -17.92 -6.07 -12.20
C PRO A 44 -18.64 -4.71 -12.26
N ASP A 45 -19.15 -4.33 -13.43
CA ASP A 45 -19.91 -3.08 -13.61
C ASP A 45 -21.26 -3.12 -12.89
N GLN A 46 -21.96 -4.24 -12.93
CA GLN A 46 -23.21 -4.44 -12.17
C GLN A 46 -22.98 -4.36 -10.67
N LEU A 47 -21.89 -4.96 -10.17
CA LEU A 47 -21.48 -4.83 -8.77
C LEU A 47 -21.16 -3.39 -8.38
N THR A 48 -20.40 -2.70 -9.24
CA THR A 48 -20.07 -1.29 -9.02
C THR A 48 -21.34 -0.45 -8.92
N GLN A 49 -22.28 -0.63 -9.84
CA GLN A 49 -23.57 0.07 -9.82
C GLN A 49 -24.41 -0.30 -8.60
N PHE A 50 -24.40 -1.57 -8.20
CA PHE A 50 -25.11 -2.06 -7.02
C PHE A 50 -24.61 -1.38 -5.74
N VAL A 51 -23.29 -1.32 -5.57
CA VAL A 51 -22.62 -0.71 -4.41
C VAL A 51 -22.75 0.81 -4.39
N HIS A 52 -22.96 1.49 -5.52
CA HIS A 52 -23.17 2.94 -5.55
C HIS A 52 -24.64 3.36 -5.37
N THR A 53 -25.55 2.40 -5.30
CA THR A 53 -26.99 2.69 -5.18
C THR A 53 -27.41 2.51 -3.72
N GLU A 54 -27.57 3.63 -3.02
CA GLU A 54 -28.01 3.68 -1.60
C GLU A 54 -29.29 2.89 -1.34
N LYS A 55 -30.23 2.88 -2.30
CA LYS A 55 -31.51 2.15 -2.19
C LYS A 55 -31.37 0.62 -2.07
N ASN A 56 -30.18 0.07 -2.35
CA ASN A 56 -29.93 -1.36 -2.23
C ASN A 56 -29.55 -1.78 -0.80
N PHE A 57 -29.35 -0.82 0.10
CA PHE A 57 -28.89 -1.04 1.47
C PHE A 57 -29.87 -0.43 2.47
N SER A 58 -29.83 -0.93 3.71
CA SER A 58 -30.44 -0.21 4.82
C SER A 58 -29.63 1.06 5.12
N GLU A 59 -30.23 2.09 5.73
CA GLU A 59 -29.51 3.32 6.10
C GLU A 59 -28.31 3.03 7.01
N GLU A 60 -28.43 2.05 7.91
CA GLU A 60 -27.36 1.63 8.81
C GLU A 60 -26.21 0.96 8.05
N ASP A 61 -26.52 0.05 7.12
CA ASP A 61 -25.52 -0.65 6.33
C ASP A 61 -24.82 0.30 5.34
N TRP A 62 -25.56 1.25 4.77
CA TRP A 62 -25.02 2.28 3.89
C TRP A 62 -24.04 3.19 4.62
N ALA A 63 -24.40 3.66 5.82
CA ALA A 63 -23.54 4.48 6.65
C ALA A 63 -22.23 3.76 7.01
N LYS A 64 -22.31 2.47 7.38
CA LYS A 64 -21.11 1.64 7.64
C LYS A 64 -20.24 1.48 6.39
N LEU A 65 -20.86 1.27 5.23
CA LEU A 65 -20.14 1.09 3.97
C LEU A 65 -19.37 2.36 3.59
N GLN A 66 -19.97 3.54 3.76
CA GLN A 66 -19.29 4.82 3.55
C GLN A 66 -18.16 5.05 4.57
N GLU A 67 -18.37 4.73 5.84
CA GLU A 67 -17.35 4.87 6.88
C GLU A 67 -16.12 4.00 6.56
N GLU A 68 -16.33 2.73 6.19
CA GLU A 68 -15.25 1.82 5.82
C GLU A 68 -14.53 2.26 4.55
N GLN A 69 -15.26 2.77 3.54
CA GLN A 69 -14.65 3.35 2.34
C GLN A 69 -13.72 4.53 2.70
N GLN A 70 -14.17 5.42 3.58
CA GLN A 70 -13.41 6.58 4.02
C GLN A 70 -12.17 6.19 4.85
N LYS A 71 -12.30 5.19 5.74
CA LYS A 71 -11.18 4.62 6.49
C LYS A 71 -10.13 4.03 5.56
N MET A 72 -10.54 3.22 4.58
CA MET A 72 -9.62 2.63 3.61
C MET A 72 -8.89 3.70 2.80
N HIS A 73 -9.61 4.71 2.31
CA HIS A 73 -9.00 5.81 1.56
C HIS A 73 -7.96 6.56 2.40
N THR A 74 -8.29 6.86 3.65
CA THR A 74 -7.38 7.55 4.58
C THR A 74 -6.14 6.69 4.86
N LYS A 75 -6.32 5.39 5.09
CA LYS A 75 -5.20 4.46 5.31
C LYS A 75 -4.29 4.36 4.09
N LEU A 76 -4.86 4.23 2.89
CA LEU A 76 -4.10 4.23 1.64
C LEU A 76 -3.31 5.53 1.47
N GLN A 77 -3.93 6.68 1.75
CA GLN A 77 -3.25 7.97 1.65
C GLN A 77 -2.07 8.08 2.61
N VAL A 78 -2.24 7.64 3.87
CA VAL A 78 -1.18 7.61 4.87
C VAL A 78 -0.05 6.67 4.44
N GLU A 79 -0.39 5.48 3.95
CA GLU A 79 0.61 4.51 3.48
C GLU A 79 1.37 5.05 2.27
N LEU A 80 0.69 5.62 1.29
CA LEU A 80 1.31 6.25 0.12
C LEU A 80 2.24 7.42 0.52
N GLN A 81 1.84 8.24 1.49
CA GLN A 81 2.69 9.31 2.02
C GLN A 81 3.88 8.79 2.83
N SER A 82 3.72 7.62 3.48
CA SER A 82 4.79 6.97 4.25
C SER A 82 5.86 6.32 3.35
N ILE A 83 5.52 6.01 2.10
CA ILE A 83 6.48 5.52 1.10
C ILE A 83 7.45 6.65 0.79
N ARG A 84 8.66 6.51 1.32
CA ARG A 84 9.74 7.49 1.23
C ARG A 84 10.13 7.72 -0.23
N ASN A 85 9.83 8.91 -0.78
CA ASN A 85 10.23 9.27 -2.13
C ASN A 85 11.78 9.33 -2.24
N PRO A 86 12.43 8.42 -2.99
CA PRO A 86 13.89 8.36 -3.04
C PRO A 86 14.52 9.62 -3.64
N LYS A 87 13.84 10.29 -4.58
CA LYS A 87 14.31 11.52 -5.22
C LYS A 87 14.31 12.70 -4.24
N GLU A 88 13.25 12.83 -3.43
CA GLU A 88 13.20 13.83 -2.37
C GLU A 88 14.22 13.55 -1.27
N MET A 89 14.45 12.28 -0.95
CA MET A 89 15.46 11.90 0.02
C MET A 89 16.87 12.27 -0.47
N GLN A 90 17.21 11.94 -1.72
CA GLN A 90 18.50 12.32 -2.33
C GLN A 90 18.67 13.84 -2.35
N LYS A 91 17.63 14.60 -2.71
CA LYS A 91 17.65 16.06 -2.67
C LYS A 91 17.90 16.59 -1.25
N ARG A 92 17.19 16.06 -0.23
CA ARG A 92 17.42 16.42 1.18
C ARG A 92 18.82 16.03 1.68
N TYR A 93 19.41 14.94 1.19
CA TYR A 93 20.78 14.58 1.51
C TYR A 93 21.80 15.50 0.83
N ALA A 94 21.57 15.88 -0.43
CA ALA A 94 22.41 16.82 -1.17
C ALA A 94 22.34 18.25 -0.57
N GLU A 95 21.18 18.63 -0.03
CA GLU A 95 20.95 19.94 0.61
C GLU A 95 21.38 19.97 2.09
N ARG A 96 21.76 18.84 2.69
CA ARG A 96 22.34 18.83 4.05
C ARG A 96 23.74 19.42 4.00
N VAL A 97 23.84 20.70 4.37
CA VAL A 97 25.09 21.31 4.83
C VAL A 97 25.43 20.67 6.18
N VAL A 98 26.17 19.56 6.15
CA VAL A 98 26.69 18.92 7.36
C VAL A 98 27.76 19.84 7.93
N GLN A 99 27.39 20.72 8.85
CA GLN A 99 28.39 21.39 9.68
C GLN A 99 29.07 20.31 10.53
N ASN A 100 30.38 20.13 10.30
CA ASN A 100 31.22 19.24 11.09
C ASN A 100 31.34 19.81 12.51
N HIS A 101 30.52 19.31 13.43
CA HIS A 101 30.69 19.60 14.85
C HIS A 101 31.74 18.62 15.37
N TRP A 102 32.99 19.06 15.46
CA TRP A 102 34.03 18.28 16.10
C TRP A 102 33.72 18.25 17.60
N LEU A 103 33.24 17.10 18.10
CA LEU A 103 33.13 16.85 19.53
C LEU A 103 34.54 16.59 20.07
N PHE A 104 35.18 17.63 20.62
CA PHE A 104 36.36 17.46 21.46
C PHE A 104 35.92 16.83 22.78
N VAL A 105 36.17 15.54 22.95
CA VAL A 105 36.06 14.87 24.24
C VAL A 105 37.38 15.08 24.98
N ARG A 106 37.32 15.66 26.18
CA ARG A 106 38.46 15.85 27.09
C ARG A 106 38.82 14.55 27.82
#